data_AF-A0A9E0JDL3-F1
#
_entry.id   AF-A0A9E0JDL3-F1
#
_cell.length_a   1.000
_cell.length_b   1.000
_cell.length_c   1.000
_cell.angle_alpha   90.00
_cell.angle_beta   90.00
_cell.angle_gamma   90.00
#
_symmetry.space_group_name_H-M   'P 1'
#
loop_
_entity.id
_entity.type
_entity.pdbx_description
1 polymer ?
#
loop_
_entity_poly.entity_id
_entity_poly.type
_entity_poly.pdbx_seq_one_letter_code
_entity_poly.pdbx_strand_id
1 'polypeptide(L)'
;MNTTIETFLANIHALHQLEPQNLPKDVLHVMVQMSPEELFKTCVQLSTLRHNIPGQEKPITLSESEIAHLAEAYLKELLKRFR
;
A
#
# COMPACT_ATOMS: atom_id res chain seq x y z
N MET A 1 4.20 -11.48 6.79
CA MET A 1 4.11 -10.01 6.66
C MET A 1 3.85 -9.48 8.07
N ASN A 2 3.87 -8.17 8.34
CA ASN A 2 3.61 -7.72 9.72
C ASN A 2 2.14 -7.99 10.10
N THR A 3 1.90 -8.57 11.28
CA THR A 3 0.55 -8.98 11.72
C THR A 3 -0.47 -7.84 11.74
N THR A 4 -0.04 -6.61 12.05
CA THR A 4 -0.89 -5.41 12.00
C THR A 4 -1.34 -5.11 10.57
N ILE A 5 -0.45 -5.24 9.59
CA ILE A 5 -0.75 -5.00 8.18
C ILE A 5 -1.65 -6.11 7.63
N GLU A 6 -1.38 -7.36 7.99
CA GLU A 6 -2.23 -8.50 7.62
C GLU A 6 -3.65 -8.34 8.15
N THR A 7 -3.78 -7.93 9.42
CA THR A 7 -5.08 -7.68 10.05
C THR A 7 -5.82 -6.51 9.39
N PHE A 8 -5.11 -5.43 9.07
CA PHE A 8 -5.69 -4.31 8.34
C PHE A 8 -6.21 -4.76 6.96
N LEU A 9 -5.38 -5.48 6.19
CA LEU A 9 -5.74 -5.97 4.86
C LEU A 9 -6.91 -6.96 4.88
N ALA A 10 -7.03 -7.79 5.92
CA ALA A 10 -8.14 -8.71 6.09
C ALA A 10 -9.49 -8.01 6.36
N ASN A 11 -9.46 -6.76 6.84
CA ASN A 11 -10.64 -6.01 7.27
C ASN A 11 -10.97 -4.80 6.38
N ILE A 12 -10.29 -4.62 5.24
CA ILE A 12 -10.69 -3.58 4.29
C ILE A 12 -11.99 -3.98 3.59
N HIS A 13 -12.88 -3.01 3.41
CA HIS A 13 -14.15 -3.17 2.69
C HIS A 13 -14.20 -2.32 1.42
N ALA A 14 -13.24 -1.42 1.22
CA ALA A 14 -13.13 -0.56 0.05
C ALA A 14 -11.68 -0.19 -0.28
N LEU A 15 -11.39 -0.04 -1.58
CA LEU A 15 -10.03 0.25 -2.08
C LEU A 15 -9.47 1.60 -1.59
N HIS A 16 -10.33 2.61 -1.38
CA HIS A 16 -9.87 3.91 -0.89
C HIS A 16 -9.23 3.82 0.52
N GLN A 17 -9.54 2.79 1.31
CA GLN A 17 -8.91 2.58 2.62
C GLN A 17 -7.41 2.29 2.50
N LEU A 18 -6.96 1.81 1.34
CA LEU A 18 -5.54 1.60 1.03
C LEU A 18 -4.81 2.91 0.72
N GLU A 19 -5.51 4.03 0.54
CA GLU A 19 -4.87 5.31 0.29
C GLU A 19 -4.01 5.75 1.48
N PRO A 20 -2.83 6.33 1.25
CA PRO A 20 -1.93 6.75 2.31
C PRO A 20 -2.62 7.59 3.38
N GLN A 21 -3.50 8.53 3.01
CA GLN A 21 -4.28 9.36 3.94
C GLN A 21 -5.24 8.59 4.86
N ASN A 22 -5.75 7.45 4.40
CA ASN A 22 -6.78 6.66 5.08
C ASN A 22 -6.18 5.52 5.92
N LEU A 23 -4.86 5.30 5.85
CA LEU A 23 -4.20 4.28 6.66
C LEU A 23 -4.37 4.55 8.17
N PRO A 24 -4.77 3.53 8.95
CA PRO A 24 -4.80 3.58 10.41
C PRO A 24 -3.44 3.94 11.04
N LYS A 25 -3.47 4.57 12.23
CA LYS A 25 -2.25 5.07 12.90
C LYS A 25 -1.29 3.94 13.32
N ASP A 26 -1.81 2.80 13.72
CA ASP A 26 -1.06 1.59 14.05
C ASP A 26 -0.37 0.99 12.82
N VAL A 27 -1.05 0.93 11.68
CA VAL A 27 -0.45 0.54 10.39
C VAL A 27 0.69 1.48 10.02
N LEU A 28 0.47 2.80 10.12
CA LEU A 28 1.51 3.80 9.86
C LEU A 28 2.71 3.63 10.80
N HIS A 29 2.47 3.43 12.08
CA HIS A 29 3.52 3.27 13.07
C HIS A 29 4.42 2.09 12.72
N VAL A 30 3.82 0.96 12.36
CA VAL A 30 4.55 -0.22 11.87
C VAL A 30 5.35 0.11 10.62
N MET A 31 4.75 0.76 9.63
CA MET A 31 5.41 1.08 8.35
C MET A 31 6.65 1.97 8.54
N VAL A 32 6.62 2.92 9.48
CA VAL A 32 7.77 3.81 9.75
C VAL A 32 8.94 3.08 10.40
N GLN A 33 8.67 1.98 11.11
CA GLN A 33 9.70 1.16 11.77
C GLN A 33 10.27 0.07 10.85
N MET A 34 9.74 -0.09 9.64
CA MET A 34 10.21 -1.10 8.69
C MET A 34 11.59 -0.76 8.12
N SER A 35 12.34 -1.79 7.76
CA SER A 35 13.52 -1.62 6.92
C SER A 35 13.11 -1.03 5.55
N PRO A 36 13.99 -0.30 4.85
CA PRO A 36 13.66 0.26 3.53
C PRO A 36 13.15 -0.77 2.53
N GLU A 37 13.69 -2.00 2.55
CA GLU A 37 13.27 -3.09 1.67
C GLU A 37 11.84 -3.58 1.99
N GLU A 38 11.53 -3.76 3.28
CA GLU A 38 10.18 -4.18 3.72
C GLU A 38 9.14 -3.09 3.49
N LEU A 39 9.50 -1.83 3.73
CA LEU A 39 8.64 -0.68 3.45
C LEU A 39 8.33 -0.60 1.95
N PHE A 40 9.34 -0.79 1.10
CA PHE A 40 9.15 -0.84 -0.35
C PHE A 40 8.17 -1.94 -0.75
N LYS A 41 8.39 -3.18 -0.29
CA LYS A 41 7.49 -4.32 -0.57
C LYS A 41 6.06 -4.05 -0.12
N THR A 42 5.90 -3.45 1.06
CA THR A 42 4.58 -3.09 1.62
C THR A 42 3.89 -2.02 0.76
N CYS A 43 4.59 -0.93 0.41
CA CYS A 43 4.07 0.13 -0.44
C CYS A 43 3.68 -0.40 -1.83
N VAL A 44 4.49 -1.30 -2.41
CA VAL A 44 4.17 -2.02 -3.66
C VAL A 44 2.85 -2.75 -3.51
N GLN A 45 2.71 -3.60 -2.49
CA GLN A 45 1.51 -4.41 -2.29
C GLN A 45 0.25 -3.55 -2.10
N LEU A 46 0.32 -2.52 -1.25
CA LEU A 46 -0.81 -1.61 -1.02
C LEU A 46 -1.20 -0.84 -2.29
N SER A 47 -0.21 -0.36 -3.04
CA SER A 47 -0.45 0.35 -4.29
C SER A 47 -1.04 -0.58 -5.35
N THR A 48 -0.49 -1.78 -5.55
CA THR A 48 -1.03 -2.78 -6.47
C THR A 48 -2.46 -3.16 -6.10
N LEU A 49 -2.77 -3.40 -4.82
CA LEU A 49 -4.12 -3.73 -4.38
C LEU A 49 -5.10 -2.56 -4.65
N ARG A 50 -4.69 -1.31 -4.38
CA ARG A 50 -5.53 -0.12 -4.61
C ARG A 50 -5.90 0.05 -6.08
N HIS A 51 -4.99 -0.26 -7.00
CA HIS A 51 -5.21 -0.06 -8.44
C HIS A 51 -5.81 -1.30 -9.12
N ASN A 52 -5.80 -2.47 -8.48
CA ASN A 52 -6.54 -3.64 -8.97
C ASN A 52 -8.03 -3.46 -8.68
N ILE A 53 -8.79 -2.95 -9.65
CA ILE A 53 -10.25 -2.87 -9.60
C ILE A 53 -10.81 -4.29 -9.68
N PRO A 54 -11.44 -4.84 -8.62
CA PRO A 54 -12.19 -6.08 -8.73
C PRO A 54 -13.50 -5.74 -9.42
N GLY A 55 -13.60 -5.97 -10.73
CA GLY A 55 -14.84 -5.67 -11.44
C GLY A 55 -14.91 -6.05 -12.91
N GLN A 56 -13.82 -6.07 -13.68
CA GLN A 56 -13.89 -6.40 -15.11
C GLN A 56 -12.70 -7.27 -15.55
N GLU A 57 -12.84 -8.57 -15.26
CA GLU A 57 -12.27 -9.74 -15.94
C GLU A 57 -10.75 -9.90 -16.16
N LYS A 58 -9.86 -8.97 -15.81
CA LYS A 58 -8.41 -9.23 -15.87
C LYS A 58 -7.66 -8.73 -14.64
N PRO A 59 -6.82 -9.57 -14.00
CA PRO A 59 -5.76 -9.08 -13.13
C PRO A 59 -4.97 -8.02 -13.90
N ILE A 60 -4.77 -6.85 -13.31
CA ILE A 60 -3.90 -5.86 -13.94
C ILE A 60 -2.48 -6.40 -13.79
N THR A 61 -1.95 -7.01 -14.86
CA THR A 61 -0.54 -7.40 -14.93
C THR A 61 0.28 -6.14 -15.14
N LEU A 62 0.77 -5.56 -14.05
CA LEU A 62 1.69 -4.43 -14.09
C LEU A 62 3.10 -4.91 -14.42
N SER A 63 3.82 -4.15 -15.24
CA SER A 63 5.27 -4.30 -15.42
C SER A 63 6.03 -3.85 -14.17
N GLU A 64 7.30 -4.26 -14.06
CA GLU A 64 8.16 -3.87 -12.94
C GLU A 64 8.31 -2.35 -12.81
N SER A 65 8.42 -1.63 -13.93
CA SER A 65 8.54 -0.17 -13.95
C SER A 65 7.25 0.51 -13.45
N GLU A 66 6.08 -0.01 -13.83
CA GLU A 66 4.80 0.49 -13.34
C GLU A 66 4.65 0.24 -11.83
N ILE A 67 5.05 -0.93 -11.35
CA ILE A 67 5.06 -1.26 -9.92
C ILE A 67 5.97 -0.30 -9.15
N ALA A 68 7.19 -0.07 -9.64
CA ALA A 68 8.14 0.83 -9.01
C ALA A 68 7.61 2.27 -8.96
N HIS A 69 7.03 2.76 -10.06
CA HIS A 69 6.44 4.10 -10.12
C HIS A 69 5.28 4.25 -9.14
N LEU A 70 4.40 3.25 -9.06
CA LEU A 70 3.27 3.23 -8.15
C LEU A 70 3.68 3.17 -6.68
N ALA A 71 4.75 2.43 -6.36
CA ALA A 71 5.31 2.38 -5.02
C ALA A 71 5.96 3.70 -4.61
N GLU A 72 6.72 4.34 -5.51
CA GLU A 72 7.32 5.65 -5.26
C GLU A 72 6.26 6.73 -5.04
N ALA A 73 5.22 6.76 -5.89
CA ALA A 73 4.10 7.67 -5.72
C ALA A 73 3.38 7.45 -4.38
N TYR A 74 3.14 6.19 -4.01
CA TYR A 74 2.54 5.85 -2.73
C TYR A 74 3.39 6.34 -1.54
N LEU A 75 4.71 6.11 -1.59
CA LEU A 75 5.63 6.54 -0.55
C LEU A 75 5.66 8.07 -0.43
N LYS A 76 5.66 8.81 -1.54
CA LYS A 76 5.61 10.28 -1.52
C LYS A 76 4.36 10.80 -0.81
N GLU A 77 3.19 10.25 -1.12
CA GLU A 77 1.93 10.62 -0.45
C GLU A 77 1.94 10.21 1.04
N LEU A 78 2.52 9.07 1.37
CA LEU A 78 2.70 8.64 2.76
C LEU A 78 3.58 9.63 3.55
N LEU A 79 4.71 10.06 2.97
CA LEU A 79 5.63 11.01 3.60
C LEU A 79 5.00 12.38 3.85
N LYS A 80 4.03 12.81 3.01
CA LYS A 80 3.29 14.06 3.25
C LYS A 80 2.49 14.04 4.55
N ARG A 81 2.12 12.87 5.08
CA ARG A 81 1.42 12.77 6.38
C ARG A 81 2.31 13.04 7.60
N PHE A 82 3.62 12.95 7.41
CA PHE A 82 4.61 13.16 8.47
C PHE A 82 5.22 14.58 8.44
N ARG A 83 4.83 15.41 7.48
CA ARG A 83 5.18 16.83 7.37
C ARG A 83 3.99 17.68 7.80
#